data_AF-A0A535RKK3-F1
#
_entry.id   AF-A0A535RKK3-F1
#
_cell.length_a   1.000
_cell.length_b   1.000
_cell.length_c   1.000
_cell.angle_alpha   90.00
_cell.angle_beta   90.00
_cell.angle_gamma   90.00
#
_symmetry.space_group_name_H-M   'P 1'
#
loop_
_entity.id
_entity.type
_entity.pdbx_description
1 polymer ?
#
loop_
_entity_poly.entity_id
_entity_poly.type
_entity_poly.pdbx_seq_one_letter_code
_entity_poly.pdbx_strand_id
1 'polypeptide(L)'
;MTVCPQCGTENDDDVKNCKGCRVNMYWAFQHYSELASLRESNELPPRPQSASFLVQTSKKIDDGPTAPWLRSTIKKFGFKGAGKKVSTTAE
;
A
#
# COMPACT_ATOMS: atom_id res chain seq x y z
N MET A 1 3.80 11.24 7.79
CA MET A 1 2.89 10.14 8.15
C MET A 1 1.64 10.25 7.31
N THR A 2 1.18 9.13 6.76
CA THR A 2 0.12 9.08 5.75
C THR A 2 -0.95 8.06 6.15
N VAL A 3 -2.22 8.50 6.23
CA VAL A 3 -3.36 7.68 6.64
C VAL A 3 -3.89 6.86 5.46
N CYS A 4 -4.03 5.54 5.64
CA CYS A 4 -4.54 4.66 4.60
C CYS A 4 -6.02 4.95 4.27
N PRO A 5 -6.39 5.23 3.01
CA PRO A 5 -7.77 5.50 2.62
C PRO A 5 -8.76 4.36 2.91
N GLN A 6 -8.27 3.12 2.87
CA GLN A 6 -9.11 1.93 3.09
C GLN A 6 -9.43 1.69 4.57
N CYS A 7 -8.41 1.71 5.43
CA CYS A 7 -8.53 1.20 6.80
C CYS A 7 -8.19 2.22 7.89
N GLY A 8 -7.81 3.45 7.52
CA GLY A 8 -7.48 4.52 8.47
C GLY A 8 -6.19 4.30 9.27
N THR A 9 -5.44 3.23 9.02
CA THR A 9 -4.15 3.01 9.68
C THR A 9 -3.13 4.05 9.24
N GLU A 10 -2.40 4.63 10.20
CA GLU A 10 -1.31 5.57 9.94
C GLU A 10 -0.03 4.84 9.49
N ASN A 11 0.61 5.30 8.42
CA ASN A 11 1.80 4.69 7.82
C ASN A 11 2.92 5.71 7.62
N ASP A 12 4.15 5.21 7.42
CA ASP A 12 5.24 6.06 6.94
C ASP A 12 4.95 6.51 5.49
N ASP A 13 5.48 7.66 5.08
CA ASP A 13 5.11 8.31 3.81
C ASP A 13 5.62 7.55 2.57
N ASP A 14 6.63 6.71 2.73
CA ASP A 14 7.30 5.96 1.67
C ASP A 14 6.92 4.46 1.64
N VAL A 15 5.95 4.03 2.44
CA VAL A 15 5.53 2.62 2.41
C VAL A 15 4.78 2.29 1.12
N LYS A 16 5.12 1.15 0.51
CA LYS A 16 4.39 0.66 -0.67
C LYS A 16 2.99 0.16 -0.32
N ASN A 17 2.86 -0.53 0.82
CA ASN A 17 1.62 -1.16 1.26
C ASN A 17 1.29 -0.71 2.68
N CYS A 18 0.01 -0.52 2.97
CA CYS A 18 -0.46 -0.18 4.31
C CYS A 18 -0.10 -1.28 5.33
N LYS A 19 0.46 -0.93 6.49
CA LYS A 19 0.82 -1.87 7.57
C LYS A 19 -0.38 -2.56 8.22
N GLY A 20 -1.58 -1.98 8.10
CA GLY A 20 -2.83 -2.54 8.62
C GLY A 20 -3.50 -3.49 7.63
N CYS A 21 -3.94 -2.97 6.48
CA CYS A 21 -4.74 -3.72 5.51
C CYS A 21 -3.98 -4.25 4.29
N ARG A 22 -2.68 -3.94 4.16
CA ARG A 22 -1.77 -4.34 3.08
C ARG A 22 -2.13 -3.86 1.67
N VAL A 23 -3.14 -3.00 1.52
CA VAL A 23 -3.44 -2.34 0.25
C VAL A 23 -2.24 -1.52 -0.22
N ASN A 24 -2.00 -1.50 -1.53
CA ASN A 24 -0.99 -0.65 -2.12
C ASN A 24 -1.36 0.83 -1.88
N MET A 25 -0.49 1.59 -1.21
CA MET A 25 -0.78 2.97 -0.82
C MET A 25 -0.87 3.90 -2.04
N TYR A 26 0.02 3.74 -3.02
CA TYR A 26 -0.01 4.53 -4.25
C TYR A 26 -1.34 4.38 -5.00
N TRP A 27 -1.80 3.14 -5.19
CA TRP A 27 -3.08 2.86 -5.81
C TRP A 27 -4.25 3.39 -4.98
N ALA A 28 -4.21 3.20 -3.66
CA ALA A 28 -5.29 3.63 -2.78
C ALA A 28 -5.50 5.15 -2.82
N PHE A 29 -4.43 5.95 -2.90
CA PHE A 29 -4.58 7.40 -3.01
C PHE A 29 -5.19 7.89 -4.32
N GLN A 30 -4.99 7.14 -5.40
CA GLN A 30 -5.52 7.52 -6.71
C GLN A 30 -6.95 7.04 -6.95
N HIS A 31 -7.32 5.90 -6.38
CA HIS A 31 -8.52 5.17 -6.82
C HIS A 31 -9.49 4.80 -5.70
N TYR A 32 -9.12 4.96 -4.42
CA TYR A 32 -9.96 4.41 -3.35
C TYR A 32 -11.28 5.17 -3.16
N SER A 33 -11.30 6.49 -3.40
CA SER A 33 -12.54 7.28 -3.33
C SER A 33 -13.58 6.79 -4.34
N GLU A 34 -13.16 6.55 -5.59
CA GLU A 34 -14.00 5.98 -6.63
C GLU A 34 -14.51 4.58 -6.24
N LEU A 35 -13.62 3.71 -5.76
CA LEU A 35 -14.02 2.39 -5.28
C LEU A 35 -15.03 2.46 -4.13
N ALA A 36 -14.85 3.39 -3.18
CA ALA A 36 -15.78 3.57 -2.07
C ALA A 36 -17.18 3.97 -2.56
N SER A 37 -17.26 4.93 -3.49
CA SER A 37 -18.52 5.35 -4.11
C SER A 37 -19.20 4.22 -4.89
N LEU A 38 -18.44 3.42 -5.64
CA LEU A 38 -18.97 2.25 -6.34
C LEU A 38 -19.51 1.19 -5.38
N ARG A 39 -18.89 1.02 -4.21
CA ARG A 39 -19.38 0.07 -3.21
C ARG A 39 -20.67 0.56 -2.58
N GLU A 40 -20.74 1.83 -2.22
CA GLU A 40 -21.97 2.44 -1.68
C GLU A 40 -23.13 2.34 -2.67
N SER A 41 -22.90 2.60 -3.97
CA SER A 41 -23.94 2.48 -5.00
C SER A 41 -24.44 1.06 -5.22
N ASN A 42 -23.67 0.06 -4.77
CA ASN A 42 -24.02 -1.36 -4.82
C ASN A 42 -24.46 -1.90 -3.45
N GLU A 43 -24.82 -1.03 -2.50
CA GLU A 43 -25.26 -1.41 -1.16
C GLU A 43 -24.20 -2.22 -0.37
N LEU A 44 -22.92 -2.03 -0.70
CA LEU A 44 -21.78 -2.65 -0.04
C LEU A 44 -21.10 -1.67 0.92
N PRO A 45 -20.47 -2.15 2.02
CA PRO A 45 -19.72 -1.27 2.92
C PRO A 45 -18.55 -0.59 2.19
N PRO A 46 -18.37 0.74 2.25
CA PRO A 46 -17.32 1.48 1.52
C PRO A 46 -15.89 1.09 1.94
N ARG A 47 -15.73 0.55 3.15
CA ARG A 47 -14.45 0.12 3.72
C ARG A 47 -14.51 -1.36 4.11
N PRO A 48 -14.28 -2.29 3.15
CA PRO A 48 -14.26 -3.70 3.46
C PRO A 48 -13.05 -4.05 4.31
N GLN A 49 -13.24 -5.00 5.23
CA GLN A 49 -12.13 -5.59 5.95
C GLN A 49 -11.28 -6.42 4.99
N SER A 50 -9.96 -6.26 5.07
CA SER A 50 -9.04 -7.17 4.39
C SER A 50 -9.15 -8.56 5.03
N ALA A 51 -9.19 -9.60 4.21
CA ALA A 51 -9.21 -10.97 4.70
C ALA A 51 -7.98 -11.24 5.58
N SER A 52 -8.21 -11.78 6.78
CA SER A 52 -7.16 -11.94 7.80
C SER A 52 -5.99 -12.79 7.33
N PHE A 53 -6.24 -13.84 6.53
CA PHE A 53 -5.19 -14.70 5.99
C PHE A 53 -4.22 -13.94 5.06
N LEU A 54 -4.70 -12.95 4.29
CA LEU A 54 -3.84 -12.13 3.42
C LEU A 54 -2.92 -11.24 4.25
N VAL A 55 -3.47 -10.60 5.29
CA VAL A 55 -2.70 -9.76 6.20
C VAL A 55 -1.64 -10.61 6.92
N GLN A 56 -2.02 -11.77 7.45
CA GLN A 56 -1.12 -12.68 8.13
C GLN A 56 -0.03 -13.24 7.20
N THR A 57 -0.40 -13.66 6.00
CA THR A 57 0.56 -14.22 5.02
C THR A 57 1.56 -13.16 4.61
N SER A 58 1.12 -11.95 4.30
CA SER A 58 2.02 -10.86 3.96
C SER A 58 2.95 -10.50 5.11
N LYS A 59 2.45 -10.49 6.36
CA LYS A 59 3.28 -10.22 7.53
C LYS A 59 4.36 -11.29 7.73
N LYS A 60 4.03 -12.57 7.56
CA LYS A 60 5.01 -13.66 7.61
C LYS A 60 6.12 -13.54 6.57
N ILE A 61 5.82 -12.97 5.40
CA ILE A 61 6.83 -12.71 4.36
C ILE A 61 7.73 -11.53 4.77
N ASP A 62 7.15 -10.43 5.25
CA ASP A 62 7.88 -9.24 5.70
C ASP A 62 8.79 -9.51 6.92
N ASP A 63 8.39 -10.46 7.76
CA ASP A 63 9.10 -10.91 8.96
C ASP A 63 9.86 -12.23 8.73
N GLY A 64 9.83 -12.77 7.52
CA GLY A 64 10.37 -14.08 7.18
C GLY A 64 11.90 -14.16 7.17
N PRO A 65 12.47 -15.37 7.07
CA PRO A 65 13.92 -15.58 7.11
C PRO A 65 14.67 -14.87 5.97
N THR A 66 14.00 -14.60 4.84
CA THR A 66 14.56 -13.89 3.69
C THR A 66 14.42 -12.38 3.80
N ALA A 67 13.65 -11.85 4.75
CA ALA A 67 13.38 -10.42 4.85
C ALA A 67 14.63 -9.56 5.09
N PRO A 68 15.63 -9.97 5.92
CA PRO A 68 16.89 -9.23 6.03
C PRO A 68 17.65 -9.16 4.69
N TRP A 69 17.72 -10.27 3.96
CA TRP A 69 18.35 -10.33 2.64
C TRP A 69 17.62 -9.45 1.62
N LEU A 70 16.28 -9.49 1.60
CA LEU A 70 15.46 -8.66 0.71
C LEU A 70 15.64 -7.17 1.00
N ARG A 71 15.60 -6.76 2.29
CA ARG A 71 15.85 -5.37 2.71
C ARG A 71 17.24 -4.90 2.28
N SER A 72 18.26 -5.71 2.49
CA SER A 72 19.64 -5.42 2.07
C SER A 72 19.75 -5.29 0.54
N THR A 73 19.11 -6.20 -0.20
CA THR A 73 19.08 -6.21 -1.67
C THR A 73 18.39 -4.97 -2.21
N ILE A 74 17.23 -4.58 -1.68
CA ILE A 74 16.54 -3.34 -2.05
C ILE A 74 17.38 -2.12 -1.69
N LYS A 75 18.06 -2.09 -0.54
CA LYS A 75 18.95 -0.98 -0.19
C LYS A 75 20.16 -0.86 -1.14
N LYS A 76 20.73 -1.98 -1.57
CA LYS A 76 21.94 -2.03 -2.40
C LYS A 76 21.63 -1.79 -3.89
N PHE A 77 20.58 -2.42 -4.39
CA PHE A 77 20.24 -2.51 -5.81
C PHE A 77 18.84 -1.98 -6.15
N GLY A 78 17.96 -1.84 -5.15
CA GLY A 78 16.66 -1.22 -5.36
C GLY A 78 16.82 0.20 -5.88
N PHE A 79 15.79 0.64 -6.59
CA PHE A 79 15.83 1.79 -7.50
C PHE A 79 16.59 3.01 -6.95
N LYS A 80 17.87 3.12 -7.30
CA LYS A 80 18.65 4.35 -7.16
C LYS A 80 18.12 5.37 -8.19
N GLY A 81 16.99 5.99 -7.89
CA GLY A 81 16.34 6.97 -8.76
C GLY A 81 14.83 6.85 -8.96
N ALA A 82 14.14 5.88 -8.35
CA ALA A 82 12.67 5.91 -8.32
C ALA A 82 12.23 7.05 -7.38
N GLY A 83 11.93 8.21 -7.98
CA GLY A 83 11.73 9.48 -7.29
C GLY A 83 12.35 10.68 -8.03
N LYS A 84 13.26 10.46 -8.99
CA LYS A 84 13.53 11.48 -10.03
C LYS A 84 12.31 11.50 -10.94
N LYS A 85 11.37 12.38 -10.59
CA LYS A 85 10.15 12.76 -11.33
C LYS A 85 9.92 11.92 -12.59
N VAL A 86 9.04 10.93 -12.52
CA VAL A 86 8.25 10.62 -13.72
C VAL A 86 7.46 11.89 -13.95
N SER A 87 7.94 12.69 -14.89
CA SER A 87 7.46 14.01 -15.24
C SER A 87 5.93 14.01 -15.25
N THR A 88 5.35 14.91 -14.45
CA THR A 88 4.21 15.72 -14.84
C THR A 88 4.09 15.80 -16.36
N THR A 89 3.04 15.26 -16.95
CA THR A 89 2.54 15.86 -18.19
C THR A 89 2.14 17.27 -17.75
N ALA A 90 2.99 18.23 -18.12
CA ALA A 90 2.57 19.63 -18.10
C ALA A 90 1.34 19.76 -19.01
N GLU A 91 0.53 20.78 -18.70
CA GLU A 91 -0.71 21.19 -19.38
C GLU A 91 -0.76 20.93 -20.89
#